data_AF-A0A1H6R1N0-F1
#
_entry.id   AF-A0A1H6R1N0-F1
#
_cell.length_a   1.000
_cell.length_b   1.000
_cell.length_c   1.000
_cell.angle_alpha   90.00
_cell.angle_beta   90.00
_cell.angle_gamma   90.00
#
_symmetry.space_group_name_H-M   'P 1'
#
loop_
_entity.id
_entity.type
_entity.pdbx_description
1 polymer ?
#
loop_
_entity_poly.entity_id
_entity_poly.type
_entity_poly.pdbx_seq_one_letter_code
_entity_poly.pdbx_strand_id
1 'polypeptide(L)'
;MRYLHLLKSPPMRRLSAILIADIHGFSTLVEADEEPVLLRQKALRDDLIDPGVAGEGGRVVKSTGDGIFAEFASIRAAVRCAIALQTALIAHEAGLPEDRRLRYRIGVHIGDVTVDGDDLLGDAVNMAARLETLAVPGGVCISDTVLQMLDAEQQAGFTDLGTQRVRNITRPVRVWQWSDEAPQGFEPLETEAQAQKIGFCVAPDGVTLAYGDIGLGPVVFKAPNWINHLDYDWRSPIAGPGLARIARHHRLVRFDQRGNGLSDWEVPDISEDAMVSDMAAVVEAAGLGRFALFGQSQGCAFSIRYAAENPDRVSCMVLLGGYARGALRRGAPDQEALHTATNTLIREGWGSPNAAYRHIFTESMIPDATPGQKALWDERQRVSTTPANAARINQMNAQVDVSALAAQVAAPTLVCHAEGDRRIPLEEGRRMAALLPKSEFVTLPGSSHILVDGTEAYEMFNDRFRDFVARHAP
;
A
#
# COMPACT_ATOMS: atom_id res chain seq x y z
N MET A 1 -32.18 38.65 -39.92
CA MET A 1 -30.71 38.72 -40.11
C MET A 1 -30.04 38.97 -38.76
N ARG A 2 -29.34 37.98 -38.19
CA ARG A 2 -28.15 38.09 -37.31
C ARG A 2 -28.05 36.87 -36.38
N TYR A 3 -27.66 35.73 -36.95
CA TYR A 3 -27.02 34.60 -36.26
C TYR A 3 -26.15 33.83 -37.29
N LEU A 4 -25.33 34.56 -38.04
CA LEU A 4 -24.44 34.00 -39.08
C LEU A 4 -22.99 34.52 -38.97
N HIS A 5 -22.58 34.94 -37.76
CA HIS A 5 -21.20 35.32 -37.47
C HIS A 5 -20.75 34.74 -36.14
N LEU A 6 -20.57 33.42 -36.09
CA LEU A 6 -19.65 32.72 -35.19
C LEU A 6 -19.55 31.24 -35.63
N LEU A 7 -19.29 30.99 -36.91
CA LEU A 7 -18.62 29.74 -37.28
C LEU A 7 -17.15 29.92 -36.89
N LYS A 8 -16.84 29.78 -35.59
CA LYS A 8 -15.49 29.42 -35.18
C LYS A 8 -15.18 28.11 -35.91
N SER A 9 -14.04 28.05 -36.59
CA SER A 9 -13.52 26.80 -37.15
C SER A 9 -13.70 25.67 -36.14
N PRO A 10 -14.09 24.45 -36.55
CA PRO A 10 -14.27 23.36 -35.61
C PRO A 10 -13.01 23.23 -34.74
N PRO A 11 -13.16 23.08 -33.40
CA PRO A 11 -12.01 23.02 -32.50
C PRO A 11 -11.02 21.97 -33.01
N MET A 12 -9.78 22.41 -33.27
CA MET A 12 -8.75 21.55 -33.82
C MET A 12 -8.32 20.57 -32.74
N ARG A 13 -8.64 19.28 -32.94
CA ARG A 13 -8.18 18.20 -32.08
C ARG A 13 -6.91 17.59 -32.64
N ARG A 14 -5.92 17.35 -31.79
CA ARG A 14 -4.73 16.58 -32.13
C ARG A 14 -4.28 15.74 -30.96
N LEU A 15 -3.58 14.66 -31.26
CA LEU A 15 -2.93 13.82 -30.27
C LEU A 15 -1.64 14.51 -29.81
N SER A 16 -1.53 14.78 -28.51
CA SER A 16 -0.33 15.40 -27.93
C SER A 16 0.09 14.69 -26.65
N ALA A 17 1.40 14.65 -26.41
CA ALA A 17 1.95 14.24 -25.12
C ALA A 17 2.02 15.45 -24.19
N ILE A 18 1.41 15.33 -23.02
CA ILE A 18 1.28 16.38 -22.03
C ILE A 18 2.13 16.03 -20.82
N LEU A 19 2.96 16.98 -20.39
CA LEU A 19 3.73 16.93 -19.15
C LEU A 19 3.19 18.03 -18.22
N ILE A 20 2.81 17.64 -17.02
CA ILE A 20 2.44 18.57 -15.95
C ILE A 20 3.36 18.32 -14.77
N ALA A 21 3.90 19.39 -14.20
CA ALA A 21 4.72 19.32 -13.00
C ALA A 21 4.30 20.37 -11.98
N ASP A 22 4.41 20.04 -10.69
CA ASP A 22 4.04 20.94 -9.59
C ASP A 22 4.95 20.72 -8.37
N ILE A 23 5.08 21.74 -7.51
CA ILE A 23 5.98 21.68 -6.36
C ILE A 23 5.25 21.10 -5.15
N HIS A 24 5.78 20.02 -4.57
CA HIS A 24 5.23 19.45 -3.36
C HIS A 24 5.45 20.37 -2.15
N GLY A 25 4.36 20.73 -1.46
CA GLY A 25 4.42 21.51 -0.21
C GLY A 25 4.78 22.99 -0.41
N PHE A 26 4.59 23.54 -1.62
CA PHE A 26 5.01 24.90 -1.97
C PHE A 26 4.48 25.97 -1.01
N SER A 27 3.18 25.93 -0.65
CA SER A 27 2.59 26.90 0.28
C SER A 27 3.29 26.91 1.64
N THR A 28 3.64 25.74 2.18
CA THR A 28 4.35 25.62 3.46
C THR A 28 5.77 26.19 3.38
N LEU A 29 6.46 25.97 2.26
CA LEU A 29 7.81 26.49 2.04
C LEU A 29 7.79 28.03 1.92
N VAL A 30 6.80 28.59 1.22
CA VAL A 30 6.60 30.03 1.09
C VAL A 30 6.24 30.67 2.43
N GLU A 31 5.39 30.02 3.25
CA GLU A 31 5.08 30.51 4.61
C GLU A 31 6.31 30.54 5.53
N ALA A 32 7.25 29.61 5.33
CA ALA A 32 8.47 29.53 6.14
C ALA A 32 9.52 30.58 5.72
N ASP A 33 9.73 30.79 4.41
CA ASP A 33 10.73 31.73 3.88
C ASP A 33 10.41 32.11 2.41
N GLU A 34 9.52 33.08 2.22
CA GLU A 34 8.92 33.43 0.92
C GLU A 34 9.94 33.85 -0.14
N GLU A 35 10.76 34.87 0.13
CA GLU A 35 11.63 35.50 -0.88
C GLU A 35 12.69 34.52 -1.43
N PRO A 36 13.42 33.74 -0.60
CA PRO A 36 14.38 32.74 -1.08
C PRO A 36 13.74 31.56 -1.82
N VAL A 37 12.51 31.19 -1.49
CA VAL A 37 11.79 30.10 -2.19
C VAL A 37 11.39 30.55 -3.58
N LEU A 38 10.81 31.75 -3.73
CA LEU A 38 10.40 32.29 -5.02
C LEU A 38 11.59 32.54 -5.96
N LEU A 39 12.71 33.05 -5.43
CA LEU A 39 13.94 33.25 -6.21
C LEU A 39 14.51 31.93 -6.72
N ARG A 40 14.58 30.90 -5.86
CA ARG A 40 15.06 29.57 -6.26
C ARG A 40 14.15 28.91 -7.28
N GLN A 41 12.84 28.94 -7.06
CA GLN A 41 11.86 28.44 -8.02
C GLN A 41 12.04 29.09 -9.40
N LYS A 42 12.23 30.41 -9.43
CA LYS A 42 12.47 31.14 -10.68
C LYS A 42 13.78 30.71 -11.36
N ALA A 43 14.86 30.54 -10.60
CA ALA A 43 16.13 30.07 -11.13
C ALA A 43 16.01 28.64 -11.70
N LEU A 44 15.36 27.71 -10.99
CA LEU A 44 15.11 26.36 -11.49
C LEU A 44 14.31 26.39 -12.80
N ARG A 45 13.35 27.31 -12.91
CA ARG A 45 12.57 27.50 -14.13
C ARG A 45 13.43 27.98 -15.30
N ASP A 46 14.13 29.09 -15.11
CA ASP A 46 14.87 29.77 -16.16
C ASP A 46 16.10 28.97 -16.62
N ASP A 47 16.77 28.27 -15.68
CA ASP A 47 18.05 27.61 -15.93
C ASP A 47 17.93 26.11 -16.25
N LEU A 48 16.88 25.43 -15.79
CA LEU A 48 16.73 23.98 -15.95
C LEU A 48 15.45 23.58 -16.70
N ILE A 49 14.29 24.04 -16.25
CA ILE A 49 13.00 23.54 -16.74
C ILE A 49 12.72 24.01 -18.18
N ASP A 50 12.70 25.33 -18.41
CA ASP A 50 12.34 25.86 -19.72
C ASP A 50 13.38 25.45 -20.81
N PRO A 51 14.71 25.48 -20.53
CA PRO A 51 15.71 24.93 -21.44
C PRO A 51 15.58 23.41 -21.66
N GLY A 52 15.28 22.65 -20.60
CA GLY A 52 15.14 21.19 -20.68
C GLY A 52 13.92 20.75 -21.50
N VAL A 53 12.79 21.45 -21.35
CA VAL A 53 11.59 21.24 -22.18
C VAL A 53 11.89 21.56 -23.64
N ALA A 54 12.52 22.71 -23.92
CA ALA A 54 12.85 23.12 -25.28
C ALA A 54 13.88 22.19 -25.95
N GLY A 55 14.87 21.71 -25.20
CA GLY A 55 15.91 20.80 -25.69
C GLY A 55 15.37 19.46 -26.19
N GLU A 56 14.27 18.99 -25.60
CA GLU A 56 13.56 17.77 -26.01
C GLU A 56 12.44 18.04 -27.05
N GLY A 57 12.40 19.26 -27.61
CA GLY A 57 11.41 19.66 -28.62
C GLY A 57 10.01 19.88 -28.05
N GLY A 58 9.90 20.05 -26.73
CA GLY A 58 8.67 20.44 -26.05
C GLY A 58 8.43 21.95 -26.11
N ARG A 59 7.18 22.33 -25.87
CA ARG A 59 6.74 23.72 -25.76
C ARG A 59 5.98 23.91 -24.46
N VAL A 60 6.39 24.87 -23.64
CA VAL A 60 5.62 25.30 -22.46
C VAL A 60 4.37 26.02 -22.95
N VAL A 61 3.20 25.54 -22.56
CA VAL A 61 1.88 26.02 -22.99
C VAL A 61 1.40 27.13 -22.05
N LYS A 62 1.52 26.88 -20.74
CA LYS A 62 1.13 27.83 -19.70
C LYS A 62 1.92 27.59 -18.42
N SER A 63 2.10 28.66 -17.66
CA SER A 63 2.72 28.64 -16.34
C SER A 63 1.70 29.25 -15.38
N THR A 64 1.14 28.46 -14.48
CA THR A 64 0.15 28.95 -13.51
C THR A 64 0.73 28.79 -12.12
N GLY A 65 1.21 29.89 -11.54
CA GLY A 65 1.91 29.85 -10.25
C GLY A 65 3.18 29.00 -10.31
N ASP A 66 3.20 27.93 -9.54
CA ASP A 66 4.28 26.95 -9.38
C ASP A 66 4.23 25.76 -10.33
N GLY A 67 3.11 25.56 -11.01
CA GLY A 67 2.91 24.49 -11.98
C GLY A 67 3.55 24.78 -13.35
N ILE A 68 4.08 23.73 -13.97
CA ILE A 68 4.60 23.70 -15.35
C ILE A 68 3.65 22.87 -16.19
N PHE A 69 3.22 23.40 -17.33
CA PHE A 69 2.45 22.68 -18.33
C PHE A 69 3.18 22.75 -19.68
N ALA A 70 3.70 21.62 -20.14
CA ALA A 70 4.37 21.48 -21.42
C ALA A 70 3.69 20.46 -22.34
N GLU A 71 3.78 20.74 -23.64
CA GLU A 71 3.29 19.89 -24.73
C GLU A 71 4.47 19.38 -25.56
N PHE A 72 4.42 18.10 -25.93
CA PHE A 72 5.39 17.47 -26.82
C PHE A 72 4.67 16.76 -27.97
N ALA A 73 5.29 16.78 -29.15
CA ALA A 73 4.84 15.99 -30.30
C ALA A 73 5.18 14.50 -30.17
N SER A 74 6.09 14.13 -29.26
CA SER A 74 6.55 12.76 -29.04
C SER A 74 6.45 12.39 -27.56
N ILE A 75 5.76 11.29 -27.27
CA ILE A 75 5.65 10.77 -25.90
C ILE A 75 6.99 10.32 -25.33
N ARG A 76 7.86 9.74 -26.17
CA ARG A 76 9.22 9.33 -25.76
C ARG A 76 10.07 10.54 -25.36
N ALA A 77 9.93 11.65 -26.07
CA ALA A 77 10.62 12.90 -25.74
C ALA A 77 10.06 13.51 -24.44
N ALA A 78 8.75 13.49 -24.25
CA ALA A 78 8.12 13.97 -23.01
C ALA A 78 8.61 13.18 -21.78
N VAL A 79 8.68 11.85 -21.87
CA VAL A 79 9.14 10.99 -20.77
C VAL A 79 10.64 11.17 -20.50
N ARG A 80 11.47 11.24 -21.54
CA ARG A 80 12.91 11.54 -21.38
C ARG A 80 13.14 12.89 -20.74
N CYS A 81 12.39 13.92 -21.17
CA CYS A 81 12.41 15.24 -20.57
C CYS A 81 12.03 15.17 -19.08
N ALA A 82 10.94 14.49 -18.73
CA ALA A 82 10.49 14.37 -17.34
C ALA A 82 11.55 13.71 -16.43
N ILE A 83 12.16 12.61 -16.87
CA ILE A 83 13.21 11.92 -16.12
C ILE A 83 14.45 12.81 -15.98
N ALA A 84 14.93 13.39 -17.08
CA ALA A 84 16.10 14.26 -17.06
C ALA A 84 15.91 15.50 -16.18
N LEU A 85 14.72 16.10 -16.23
CA LEU A 85 14.34 17.22 -15.36
C LEU A 85 14.36 16.79 -13.89
N GLN A 86 13.75 15.67 -13.54
CA GLN A 86 13.77 15.21 -12.14
C GLN A 86 15.19 14.96 -11.64
N THR A 87 16.01 14.23 -12.39
CA THR A 87 17.41 13.98 -12.01
C THR A 87 18.18 15.28 -11.80
N ALA A 88 18.01 16.26 -12.69
CA ALA A 88 18.68 17.56 -12.58
C ALA A 88 18.18 18.38 -11.37
N LEU A 89 16.87 18.41 -11.13
CA LEU A 89 16.24 19.12 -10.01
C LEU A 89 16.68 18.52 -8.67
N ILE A 90 16.69 17.19 -8.56
CA ILE A 90 17.15 16.48 -7.35
C ILE A 90 18.62 16.79 -7.07
N ALA A 91 19.48 16.72 -8.10
CA ALA A 91 20.89 17.02 -7.97
C ALA A 91 21.14 18.49 -7.55
N HIS A 92 20.35 19.43 -8.09
CA HIS A 92 20.45 20.86 -7.75
C HIS A 92 20.11 21.12 -6.28
N GLU A 93 19.08 20.45 -5.75
CA GLU A 93 18.58 20.65 -4.39
C GLU A 93 19.31 19.78 -3.33
N ALA A 94 20.20 18.87 -3.74
CA ALA A 94 20.86 17.91 -2.86
C ALA A 94 21.68 18.54 -1.71
N GLY A 95 22.18 19.77 -1.90
CA GLY A 95 22.97 20.51 -0.92
C GLY A 95 22.15 21.15 0.22
N LEU A 96 20.82 21.13 0.14
CA LEU A 96 19.93 21.75 1.12
C LEU A 96 19.38 20.73 2.14
N PRO A 97 18.99 21.19 3.34
CA PRO A 97 18.20 20.39 4.29
C PRO A 97 16.91 19.88 3.65
N GLU A 98 16.51 18.64 3.96
CA GLU A 98 15.38 17.97 3.31
C GLU A 98 14.06 18.74 3.38
N ASP A 99 13.79 19.40 4.51
CA ASP A 99 12.62 20.24 4.76
C ASP A 99 12.59 21.55 3.97
N ARG A 100 13.69 21.89 3.28
CA ARG A 100 13.84 23.13 2.49
C ARG A 100 13.99 22.90 0.99
N ARG A 101 14.00 21.64 0.54
CA ARG A 101 14.19 21.27 -0.88
C ARG A 101 12.92 21.49 -1.69
N LEU A 102 13.05 22.07 -2.87
CA LEU A 102 11.99 22.15 -3.87
C LEU A 102 11.88 20.83 -4.61
N ARG A 103 10.91 19.99 -4.23
CA ARG A 103 10.66 18.69 -4.88
C ARG A 103 9.46 18.79 -5.81
N TYR A 104 9.71 18.67 -7.11
CA TYR A 104 8.65 18.60 -8.10
C TYR A 104 8.04 17.20 -8.15
N ARG A 105 6.76 17.13 -8.48
CA ARG A 105 6.08 15.92 -8.95
C ARG A 105 5.80 16.11 -10.43
N ILE A 106 5.91 15.06 -11.24
CA ILE A 106 5.66 15.14 -12.68
C ILE A 106 4.66 14.05 -13.11
N GLY A 107 3.69 14.42 -13.93
CA GLY A 107 2.76 13.52 -14.59
C GLY A 107 2.86 13.64 -16.11
N VAL A 108 2.96 12.51 -16.82
CA VAL A 108 3.00 12.48 -18.29
C VAL A 108 1.90 11.58 -18.85
N HIS A 109 1.14 12.11 -19.81
CA HIS A 109 0.12 11.35 -20.54
C HIS A 109 0.07 11.70 -22.02
N ILE A 110 -0.53 10.84 -22.84
CA ILE A 110 -0.81 11.11 -24.26
C ILE A 110 -2.29 10.91 -24.56
N GLY A 111 -2.89 11.85 -25.26
CA GLY A 111 -4.28 11.74 -25.68
C GLY A 111 -4.73 12.93 -26.51
N ASP A 112 -6.01 12.92 -26.88
CA ASP A 112 -6.59 14.01 -27.67
C ASP A 112 -6.68 15.29 -26.84
N VAL A 113 -6.15 16.38 -27.40
CA VAL A 113 -6.27 17.74 -26.88
C VAL A 113 -6.96 18.63 -27.89
N THR A 114 -7.77 19.55 -27.39
CA THR A 114 -8.41 20.62 -28.16
C THR A 114 -7.60 21.88 -27.97
N VAL A 115 -7.18 22.49 -29.08
CA VAL A 115 -6.47 23.77 -29.07
C VAL A 115 -7.49 24.91 -28.92
N ASP A 116 -7.35 25.73 -27.88
CA ASP A 116 -8.13 26.96 -27.67
C ASP A 116 -7.20 28.16 -27.52
N GLY A 117 -6.84 28.78 -28.65
CA GLY A 117 -5.82 29.83 -28.69
C GLY A 117 -4.44 29.28 -28.33
N ASP A 118 -3.82 29.84 -27.30
CA ASP A 118 -2.53 29.39 -26.76
C ASP A 118 -2.69 28.30 -25.67
N ASP A 119 -3.92 27.95 -25.28
CA ASP A 119 -4.21 26.95 -24.24
C ASP A 119 -4.59 25.59 -24.84
N LEU A 120 -4.46 24.54 -24.03
CA LEU A 120 -4.81 23.16 -24.39
C LEU A 120 -5.80 22.60 -23.37
N LEU A 121 -6.94 22.12 -23.87
CA LEU A 121 -8.00 21.54 -23.05
C LEU A 121 -8.29 20.11 -23.50
N GLY A 122 -8.55 19.21 -22.56
CA GLY A 122 -8.97 17.85 -22.90
C GLY A 122 -8.65 16.83 -21.82
N ASP A 123 -9.10 15.60 -22.07
CA ASP A 123 -8.92 14.47 -21.15
C ASP A 123 -7.45 14.18 -20.90
N ALA A 124 -6.58 14.40 -21.90
CA ALA A 124 -5.15 14.17 -21.74
C ALA A 124 -4.49 15.11 -20.72
N VAL A 125 -4.91 16.37 -20.69
CA VAL A 125 -4.44 17.38 -19.74
C VAL A 125 -4.92 17.03 -18.34
N ASN A 126 -6.21 16.70 -18.20
CA ASN A 126 -6.78 16.27 -16.92
C ASN A 126 -6.09 15.01 -16.39
N MET A 127 -5.68 14.11 -17.28
CA MET A 127 -4.99 12.89 -16.90
C MET A 127 -3.55 13.13 -16.46
N ALA A 128 -2.77 13.90 -17.22
CA ALA A 128 -1.42 14.26 -16.83
C ALA A 128 -1.39 14.99 -15.48
N ALA A 129 -2.33 15.91 -15.24
CA ALA A 129 -2.45 16.62 -13.97
C ALA A 129 -2.74 15.67 -12.80
N ARG A 130 -3.55 14.63 -13.03
CA ARG A 130 -3.80 13.63 -11.98
C ARG A 130 -2.59 12.74 -11.75
N LEU A 131 -1.92 12.31 -12.80
CA LEU A 131 -0.70 11.50 -12.68
C LEU A 131 0.36 12.26 -11.88
N GLU A 132 0.50 13.57 -12.09
CA GLU A 132 1.37 14.43 -11.26
C GLU A 132 1.02 14.29 -9.78
N THR A 133 -0.26 14.42 -9.40
CA THR A 133 -0.65 14.31 -7.99
C THR A 133 -0.38 12.94 -7.36
N LEU A 134 -0.23 11.89 -8.18
CA LEU A 134 0.10 10.52 -7.74
C LEU A 134 1.60 10.29 -7.60
N ALA A 135 2.44 11.09 -8.25
CA ALA A 135 3.89 10.95 -8.14
C ALA A 135 4.37 11.27 -6.72
N VAL A 136 5.37 10.53 -6.23
CA VAL A 136 6.07 10.95 -5.01
C VAL A 136 6.86 12.23 -5.26
N PRO A 137 7.21 13.02 -4.23
CA PRO A 137 8.09 14.18 -4.41
C PRO A 137 9.44 13.75 -5.03
N GLY A 138 9.80 14.31 -6.18
CA GLY A 138 10.96 13.89 -6.98
C GLY A 138 10.68 12.77 -7.99
N GLY A 139 9.43 12.31 -8.12
CA GLY A 139 9.02 11.22 -9.02
C GLY A 139 8.33 11.66 -10.32
N VAL A 140 8.23 10.72 -11.26
CA VAL A 140 7.45 10.87 -12.50
C VAL A 140 6.41 9.75 -12.59
N CYS A 141 5.14 10.10 -12.77
CA CYS A 141 4.05 9.15 -13.01
C CYS A 141 3.57 9.18 -14.46
N ILE A 142 3.35 8.01 -15.04
CA ILE A 142 2.83 7.82 -16.39
C ILE A 142 1.66 6.84 -16.38
N SER A 143 0.74 6.94 -17.35
CA SER A 143 -0.29 5.92 -17.53
C SER A 143 0.26 4.68 -18.23
N ASP A 144 -0.42 3.54 -18.09
CA ASP A 144 -0.10 2.30 -18.82
C ASP A 144 -0.03 2.48 -20.35
N THR A 145 -0.92 3.30 -20.92
CA THR A 145 -0.87 3.66 -22.35
C THR A 145 0.45 4.32 -22.76
N VAL A 146 1.06 5.11 -21.87
CA VAL A 146 2.35 5.75 -22.13
C VAL A 146 3.46 4.72 -22.04
N LEU A 147 3.47 3.91 -20.97
CA LEU A 147 4.48 2.86 -20.78
C LEU A 147 4.57 1.94 -22.00
N GLN A 148 3.43 1.49 -22.53
CA GLN A 148 3.36 0.62 -23.71
C GLN A 148 3.91 1.26 -24.99
N MET A 149 4.06 2.59 -25.04
CA MET A 149 4.65 3.33 -26.17
C MET A 149 6.14 3.65 -25.99
N LEU A 150 6.74 3.31 -24.85
CA LEU A 150 8.17 3.47 -24.58
C LEU A 150 8.97 2.26 -25.09
N ASP A 151 10.29 2.43 -25.25
CA ASP A 151 11.19 1.31 -25.49
C ASP A 151 11.58 0.60 -24.17
N ALA A 152 12.22 -0.56 -24.29
CA ALA A 152 12.56 -1.38 -23.12
C ALA A 152 13.51 -0.68 -22.13
N GLU A 153 14.40 0.18 -22.62
CA GLU A 153 15.34 0.93 -21.78
C GLU A 153 14.60 1.98 -20.95
N GLN A 154 13.70 2.73 -21.57
CA GLN A 154 12.86 3.70 -20.88
C GLN A 154 11.85 3.04 -19.93
N GLN A 155 11.32 1.85 -20.27
CA GLN A 155 10.40 1.11 -19.40
C GLN A 155 11.08 0.60 -18.12
N ALA A 156 12.35 0.19 -18.19
CA ALA A 156 13.06 -0.42 -17.06
C ALA A 156 13.18 0.50 -15.83
N GLY A 157 13.03 1.82 -16.00
CA GLY A 157 13.05 2.79 -14.90
C GLY A 157 11.72 2.98 -14.18
N PHE A 158 10.63 2.33 -14.62
CA PHE A 158 9.30 2.54 -14.05
C PHE A 158 8.79 1.32 -13.28
N THR A 159 8.20 1.58 -12.12
CA THR A 159 7.55 0.59 -11.25
C THR A 159 6.03 0.69 -11.35
N ASP A 160 5.32 -0.44 -11.42
CA ASP A 160 3.85 -0.47 -11.48
C ASP A 160 3.20 -0.03 -10.16
N LEU A 161 2.42 1.05 -10.19
CA LEU A 161 1.57 1.49 -9.06
C LEU A 161 0.17 0.87 -9.09
N GLY A 162 -0.11 0.01 -10.06
CA GLY A 162 -1.40 -0.64 -10.25
C GLY A 162 -2.48 0.32 -10.71
N THR A 163 -3.72 -0.12 -10.56
CA THR A 163 -4.89 0.55 -11.15
C THR A 163 -5.46 1.64 -10.24
N GLN A 164 -5.38 2.88 -10.72
CA GLN A 164 -5.79 4.09 -10.02
C GLN A 164 -7.18 4.54 -10.47
N ARG A 165 -8.03 4.95 -9.52
CA ARG A 165 -9.33 5.55 -9.83
C ARG A 165 -9.20 7.06 -9.83
N VAL A 166 -9.45 7.68 -10.97
CA VAL A 166 -9.29 9.12 -11.15
C VAL A 166 -10.65 9.81 -11.16
N ARG A 167 -10.79 10.89 -10.40
CA ARG A 167 -12.02 11.70 -10.36
C ARG A 167 -12.37 12.14 -11.80
N ASN A 168 -13.62 11.92 -12.20
CA ASN A 168 -14.19 12.22 -13.52
C ASN A 168 -13.71 11.33 -14.69
N ILE A 169 -13.07 10.19 -14.42
CA ILE A 169 -12.79 9.16 -15.43
C ILE A 169 -13.51 7.87 -15.04
N THR A 170 -14.38 7.38 -15.91
CA THR A 170 -15.26 6.23 -15.65
C THR A 170 -14.50 4.90 -15.56
N ARG A 171 -13.32 4.81 -16.18
CA ARG A 171 -12.47 3.60 -16.18
C ARG A 171 -11.23 3.81 -15.31
N PRO A 172 -10.91 2.85 -14.42
CA PRO A 172 -9.64 2.85 -13.70
C PRO A 172 -8.44 2.83 -14.66
N VAL A 173 -7.37 3.57 -14.35
CA VAL A 173 -6.17 3.69 -15.19
C VAL A 173 -4.97 3.11 -14.44
N ARG A 174 -4.25 2.17 -15.04
CA ARG A 174 -3.01 1.64 -14.46
C ARG A 174 -1.89 2.68 -14.60
N VAL A 175 -1.13 2.89 -13.53
CA VAL A 175 -0.13 3.95 -13.41
C VAL A 175 1.23 3.35 -13.11
N TRP A 176 2.27 3.95 -13.66
CA TRP A 176 3.65 3.54 -13.47
C TRP A 176 4.46 4.73 -12.97
N GLN A 177 5.43 4.48 -12.10
CA GLN A 177 6.23 5.52 -11.46
C GLN A 177 7.73 5.30 -11.60
N TRP A 178 8.43 6.36 -11.98
CA TRP A 178 9.88 6.49 -11.89
C TRP A 178 10.26 7.32 -10.65
N SER A 179 11.38 6.99 -10.02
CA SER A 179 12.04 7.78 -8.95
C SER A 179 13.56 7.56 -8.98
N ASP A 180 14.33 8.60 -8.63
CA ASP A 180 15.81 8.54 -8.52
C ASP A 180 16.26 7.63 -7.37
N GLU A 181 15.48 7.63 -6.29
CA GLU A 181 15.43 6.52 -5.34
C GLU A 181 14.61 5.40 -5.99
N ALA A 182 15.19 4.67 -6.94
CA ALA A 182 14.84 3.26 -7.02
C ALA A 182 15.08 2.72 -5.61
N PRO A 183 14.14 1.99 -4.97
CA PRO A 183 14.47 1.31 -3.73
C PRO A 183 15.67 0.39 -4.01
N GLN A 184 16.87 0.87 -3.71
CA GLN A 184 18.10 0.14 -3.87
C GLN A 184 18.01 -1.02 -2.89
N GLY A 185 17.75 -2.21 -3.42
CA GLY A 185 17.50 -3.42 -2.64
C GLY A 185 16.22 -4.18 -3.01
N PHE A 186 15.36 -3.65 -3.87
CA PHE A 186 14.17 -4.38 -4.32
C PHE A 186 14.34 -4.91 -5.75
N GLU A 187 14.85 -6.15 -5.87
CA GLU A 187 14.49 -6.97 -7.02
C GLU A 187 12.96 -7.05 -7.05
N PRO A 188 12.29 -6.80 -8.20
CA PRO A 188 10.84 -6.84 -8.25
C PRO A 188 10.32 -8.18 -7.76
N LEU A 189 9.56 -8.17 -6.65
CA LEU A 189 8.74 -9.30 -6.18
C LEU A 189 7.64 -9.71 -7.18
N GLU A 190 7.65 -9.15 -8.39
CA GLU A 190 6.82 -9.58 -9.51
C GLU A 190 7.04 -11.06 -9.82
N THR A 191 8.24 -11.60 -9.65
CA THR A 191 8.51 -13.02 -9.89
C THR A 191 7.73 -13.89 -8.90
N GLU A 192 7.77 -13.57 -7.61
CA GLU A 192 6.99 -14.25 -6.57
C GLU A 192 5.49 -14.04 -6.78
N ALA A 193 5.06 -12.81 -7.10
CA ALA A 193 3.67 -12.52 -7.39
C ALA A 193 3.13 -13.36 -8.57
N GLN A 194 3.92 -13.53 -9.63
CA GLN A 194 3.59 -14.36 -10.79
C GLN A 194 3.67 -15.87 -10.48
N ALA A 195 4.51 -16.27 -9.53
CA ALA A 195 4.64 -17.65 -9.09
C ALA A 195 3.51 -18.09 -8.14
N GLN A 196 2.88 -17.16 -7.43
CA GLN A 196 1.72 -17.44 -6.57
C GLN A 196 0.53 -17.90 -7.42
N LYS A 197 -0.01 -19.07 -7.10
CA LYS A 197 -1.25 -19.57 -7.71
C LYS A 197 -2.44 -19.02 -6.93
N ILE A 198 -3.35 -18.35 -7.62
CA ILE A 198 -4.62 -17.90 -7.05
C ILE A 198 -5.68 -18.98 -7.27
N GLY A 199 -6.27 -19.46 -6.17
CA GLY A 199 -7.45 -20.31 -6.16
C GLY A 199 -8.64 -19.59 -5.54
N PHE A 200 -9.84 -20.14 -5.75
CA PHE A 200 -11.06 -19.66 -5.13
C PHE A 200 -11.79 -20.82 -4.46
N CYS A 201 -12.43 -20.56 -3.32
CA CYS A 201 -13.35 -21.47 -2.67
C CYS A 201 -14.59 -20.74 -2.18
N VAL A 202 -15.65 -21.47 -1.88
CA VAL A 202 -16.90 -20.91 -1.36
C VAL A 202 -17.04 -21.35 0.09
N ALA A 203 -17.16 -20.39 1.00
CA ALA A 203 -17.42 -20.62 2.41
C ALA A 203 -18.83 -21.22 2.63
N PRO A 204 -19.12 -21.85 3.77
CA PRO A 204 -20.42 -22.49 4.02
C PRO A 204 -21.64 -21.54 3.88
N ASP A 205 -21.45 -20.25 4.10
CA ASP A 205 -22.49 -19.22 3.96
C ASP A 205 -22.58 -18.60 2.55
N GLY A 206 -21.85 -19.15 1.58
CA GLY A 206 -21.90 -18.77 0.17
C GLY A 206 -20.92 -17.66 -0.24
N VAL A 207 -20.12 -17.14 0.68
CA VAL A 207 -19.09 -16.12 0.38
C VAL A 207 -17.94 -16.75 -0.42
N THR A 208 -17.57 -16.13 -1.53
CA THR A 208 -16.40 -16.54 -2.32
C THR A 208 -15.12 -15.95 -1.72
N LEU A 209 -14.14 -16.82 -1.47
CA LEU A 209 -12.84 -16.48 -0.91
C LEU A 209 -11.75 -16.77 -1.94
N ALA A 210 -10.88 -15.80 -2.16
CA ALA A 210 -9.64 -15.98 -2.91
C ALA A 210 -8.51 -16.40 -1.96
N TYR A 211 -7.71 -17.38 -2.38
CA TYR A 211 -6.51 -17.81 -1.66
C TYR A 211 -5.31 -17.92 -2.60
N GLY A 212 -4.12 -17.67 -2.06
CA GLY A 212 -2.83 -17.81 -2.73
C GLY A 212 -2.06 -19.00 -2.19
N ASP A 213 -1.40 -19.73 -3.08
CA ASP A 213 -0.52 -20.87 -2.78
C ASP A 213 0.80 -20.71 -3.54
N ILE A 214 1.91 -20.68 -2.81
CA ILE A 214 3.25 -20.47 -3.36
C ILE A 214 4.29 -21.27 -2.58
N GLY A 215 5.35 -21.67 -3.28
CA GLY A 215 6.51 -22.32 -2.67
C GLY A 215 6.29 -23.81 -2.44
N LEU A 216 7.29 -24.43 -1.81
CA LEU A 216 7.37 -25.86 -1.50
C LEU A 216 7.95 -26.04 -0.09
N GLY A 217 7.79 -27.23 0.48
CA GLY A 217 8.31 -27.57 1.82
C GLY A 217 7.22 -27.58 2.89
N PRO A 218 7.58 -27.46 4.18
CA PRO A 218 6.63 -27.48 5.27
C PRO A 218 5.55 -26.41 5.08
N VAL A 219 4.29 -26.76 5.34
CA VAL A 219 3.15 -25.88 5.07
C VAL A 219 3.05 -24.81 6.16
N VAL A 220 3.00 -23.55 5.74
CA VAL A 220 2.62 -22.42 6.58
C VAL A 220 1.27 -21.89 6.06
N PHE A 221 0.23 -22.05 6.86
CA PHE A 221 -1.04 -21.36 6.63
C PHE A 221 -1.03 -20.02 7.37
N LYS A 222 -1.16 -18.92 6.63
CA LYS A 222 -1.20 -17.58 7.20
C LYS A 222 -2.65 -17.14 7.39
N ALA A 223 -3.04 -16.93 8.64
CA ALA A 223 -4.33 -16.37 9.03
C ALA A 223 -4.49 -14.93 8.50
N PRO A 224 -5.74 -14.47 8.29
CA PRO A 224 -5.96 -13.13 7.77
C PRO A 224 -5.61 -12.09 8.83
N ASN A 225 -5.12 -10.93 8.39
CA ASN A 225 -4.80 -9.78 9.24
C ASN A 225 -5.60 -8.56 8.79
N TRP A 226 -5.57 -7.49 9.58
CA TRP A 226 -6.37 -6.31 9.29
C TRP A 226 -5.96 -5.75 7.93
N ILE A 227 -6.89 -5.94 6.99
CA ILE A 227 -6.81 -5.64 5.57
C ILE A 227 -5.65 -6.34 4.88
N ASN A 228 -5.94 -7.10 3.84
CA ASN A 228 -4.98 -7.85 3.07
C ASN A 228 -5.39 -7.94 1.59
N HIS A 229 -4.41 -8.22 0.73
CA HIS A 229 -4.64 -8.34 -0.69
C HIS A 229 -3.62 -9.29 -1.34
N LEU A 230 -4.12 -10.34 -2.00
CA LEU A 230 -3.30 -11.40 -2.59
C LEU A 230 -2.32 -10.93 -3.65
N ASP A 231 -2.72 -9.98 -4.50
CA ASP A 231 -1.83 -9.40 -5.51
C ASP A 231 -1.03 -8.21 -5.00
N TYR A 232 -1.68 -7.24 -4.34
CA TYR A 232 -1.03 -5.99 -3.96
C TYR A 232 0.04 -6.18 -2.89
N ASP A 233 -0.15 -7.10 -1.93
CA ASP A 233 0.82 -7.30 -0.84
C ASP A 233 2.21 -7.72 -1.37
N TRP A 234 2.31 -8.40 -2.52
CA TRP A 234 3.60 -8.73 -3.14
C TRP A 234 4.35 -7.51 -3.66
N ARG A 235 3.63 -6.50 -4.13
CA ARG A 235 4.22 -5.25 -4.65
C ARG A 235 4.50 -4.24 -3.54
N SER A 236 4.05 -4.52 -2.33
CA SER A 236 4.26 -3.66 -1.18
C SER A 236 5.67 -3.84 -0.62
N PRO A 237 6.45 -2.76 -0.41
CA PRO A 237 7.75 -2.83 0.25
C PRO A 237 7.66 -3.14 1.75
N ILE A 238 6.44 -3.25 2.30
CA ILE A 238 6.19 -3.64 3.68
C ILE A 238 5.89 -5.14 3.77
N ALA A 239 4.86 -5.61 3.06
CA ALA A 239 4.41 -7.00 3.17
C ALA A 239 5.24 -7.97 2.31
N GLY A 240 5.62 -7.54 1.11
CA GLY A 240 6.24 -8.39 0.09
C GLY A 240 7.50 -9.09 0.57
N PRO A 241 8.51 -8.37 1.11
CA PRO A 241 9.76 -8.99 1.55
C PRO A 241 9.53 -10.11 2.58
N GLY A 242 8.59 -9.91 3.51
CA GLY A 242 8.26 -10.91 4.54
C GLY A 242 7.60 -12.15 3.93
N LEU A 243 6.67 -11.96 3.00
CA LEU A 243 6.03 -13.06 2.28
C LEU A 243 7.04 -13.86 1.46
N ALA A 244 7.96 -13.19 0.77
CA ALA A 244 9.00 -13.83 -0.05
C ALA A 244 9.96 -14.66 0.82
N ARG A 245 10.38 -14.14 1.98
CA ARG A 245 11.23 -14.87 2.93
C ARG A 245 10.56 -16.14 3.45
N ILE A 246 9.27 -16.10 3.76
CA ILE A 246 8.52 -17.29 4.18
C ILE A 246 8.40 -18.28 3.02
N ALA A 247 7.95 -17.83 1.85
CA ALA A 247 7.71 -18.65 0.66
C ALA A 247 8.98 -19.30 0.08
N ARG A 248 10.16 -18.71 0.35
CA ARG A 248 11.46 -19.28 -0.06
C ARG A 248 11.76 -20.63 0.60
N HIS A 249 11.24 -20.88 1.79
CA HIS A 249 11.55 -22.06 2.59
C HIS A 249 10.33 -22.92 2.93
N HIS A 250 9.13 -22.45 2.61
CA HIS A 250 7.87 -23.06 3.00
C HIS A 250 6.88 -23.02 1.85
N ARG A 251 5.93 -23.96 1.84
CA ARG A 251 4.70 -23.78 1.08
C ARG A 251 3.80 -22.83 1.86
N LEU A 252 3.70 -21.58 1.40
CA LEU A 252 2.89 -20.54 2.01
C LEU A 252 1.50 -20.54 1.39
N VAL A 253 0.48 -20.78 2.22
CA VAL A 253 -0.93 -20.60 1.86
C VAL A 253 -1.50 -19.45 2.66
N ARG A 254 -2.13 -18.49 1.98
CA ARG A 254 -2.75 -17.30 2.58
C ARG A 254 -4.03 -16.98 1.82
N PHE A 255 -4.92 -16.18 2.38
CA PHE A 255 -6.16 -15.81 1.69
C PHE A 255 -6.59 -14.40 2.02
N ASP A 256 -7.30 -13.76 1.10
CA ASP A 256 -7.96 -12.49 1.36
C ASP A 256 -9.23 -12.79 2.16
N GLN A 257 -9.36 -12.19 3.35
CA GLN A 257 -10.55 -12.43 4.17
C GLN A 257 -11.77 -11.83 3.47
N ARG A 258 -12.97 -12.34 3.79
CA ARG A 258 -14.23 -11.72 3.36
C ARG A 258 -14.22 -10.20 3.55
N GLY A 259 -14.75 -9.47 2.57
CA GLY A 259 -14.73 -8.01 2.56
C GLY A 259 -13.44 -7.38 2.02
N ASN A 260 -12.44 -8.17 1.59
CA ASN A 260 -11.10 -7.66 1.23
C ASN A 260 -10.56 -8.26 -0.07
N GLY A 261 -9.63 -7.54 -0.68
CA GLY A 261 -8.77 -8.02 -1.78
C GLY A 261 -9.55 -8.65 -2.92
N LEU A 262 -9.18 -9.89 -3.28
CA LEU A 262 -9.82 -10.66 -4.36
C LEU A 262 -11.03 -11.50 -3.91
N SER A 263 -11.35 -11.54 -2.61
CA SER A 263 -12.54 -12.21 -2.08
C SER A 263 -13.78 -11.34 -2.28
N ASP A 264 -14.98 -11.86 -1.98
CA ASP A 264 -16.21 -11.06 -2.06
C ASP A 264 -16.20 -9.88 -1.08
N TRP A 265 -16.56 -8.69 -1.56
CA TRP A 265 -16.60 -7.47 -0.73
C TRP A 265 -17.96 -7.27 -0.06
N GLU A 266 -19.05 -7.60 -0.74
CA GLU A 266 -20.40 -7.44 -0.23
C GLU A 266 -20.84 -8.69 0.52
N VAL A 267 -20.61 -8.70 1.83
CA VAL A 267 -20.88 -9.87 2.69
C VAL A 267 -21.86 -9.54 3.81
N PRO A 268 -22.82 -10.44 4.10
CA PRO A 268 -23.86 -10.19 5.11
C PRO A 268 -23.29 -10.19 6.53
N ASP A 269 -22.25 -11.00 6.79
CA ASP A 269 -21.66 -11.16 8.11
C ASP A 269 -20.13 -10.97 8.11
N ILE A 270 -19.66 -10.21 9.09
CA ILE A 270 -18.25 -10.01 9.45
C ILE A 270 -18.18 -10.25 10.97
N SER A 271 -18.09 -11.53 11.33
CA SER A 271 -18.00 -12.03 12.70
C SER A 271 -16.75 -12.89 12.89
N GLU A 272 -16.38 -13.12 14.14
CA GLU A 272 -15.28 -14.05 14.46
C GLU A 272 -15.58 -15.47 13.94
N ASP A 273 -16.83 -15.92 14.09
CA ASP A 273 -17.29 -17.23 13.59
C ASP A 273 -17.13 -17.35 12.07
N ALA A 274 -17.53 -16.31 11.34
CA ALA A 274 -17.39 -16.24 9.90
C ALA A 274 -15.90 -16.29 9.47
N MET A 275 -15.02 -15.56 10.17
CA MET A 275 -13.59 -15.55 9.86
C MET A 275 -12.91 -16.91 10.11
N VAL A 276 -13.27 -17.60 11.20
CA VAL A 276 -12.74 -18.95 11.49
C VAL A 276 -13.31 -19.99 10.53
N SER A 277 -14.58 -19.86 10.14
CA SER A 277 -15.21 -20.69 9.10
C SER A 277 -14.50 -20.51 7.75
N ASP A 278 -14.16 -19.28 7.37
CA ASP A 278 -13.39 -18.98 6.15
C ASP A 278 -12.01 -19.65 6.16
N MET A 279 -11.30 -19.59 7.30
CA MET A 279 -10.02 -20.27 7.48
C MET A 279 -10.17 -21.78 7.22
N ALA A 280 -11.21 -22.42 7.78
CA ALA A 280 -11.46 -23.83 7.55
C ALA A 280 -11.76 -24.14 6.07
N ALA A 281 -12.58 -23.32 5.41
CA ALA A 281 -12.92 -23.49 4.00
C ALA A 281 -11.67 -23.42 3.09
N VAL A 282 -10.77 -22.46 3.34
CA VAL A 282 -9.52 -22.32 2.58
C VAL A 282 -8.56 -23.48 2.85
N VAL A 283 -8.42 -23.90 4.11
CA VAL A 283 -7.59 -25.04 4.50
C VAL A 283 -8.00 -26.31 3.76
N GLU A 284 -9.31 -26.58 3.66
CA GLU A 284 -9.84 -27.71 2.91
C GLU A 284 -9.63 -27.55 1.40
N ALA A 285 -9.93 -26.36 0.85
CA ALA A 285 -9.79 -26.10 -0.59
C ALA A 285 -8.34 -26.20 -1.07
N ALA A 286 -7.37 -25.77 -0.26
CA ALA A 286 -5.94 -25.88 -0.55
C ALA A 286 -5.35 -27.27 -0.24
N GLY A 287 -6.16 -28.19 0.30
CA GLY A 287 -5.77 -29.58 0.60
C GLY A 287 -4.71 -29.69 1.70
N LEU A 288 -4.79 -28.86 2.73
CA LEU A 288 -3.76 -28.83 3.79
C LEU A 288 -4.08 -29.87 4.86
N GLY A 289 -3.16 -30.82 5.08
CA GLY A 289 -3.27 -31.80 6.17
C GLY A 289 -2.96 -31.16 7.53
N ARG A 290 -1.75 -31.38 8.03
CA ARG A 290 -1.22 -30.75 9.24
C ARG A 290 -0.21 -29.66 8.85
N PHE A 291 -0.31 -28.48 9.45
CA PHE A 291 0.45 -27.28 9.00
C PHE A 291 0.87 -26.38 10.17
N ALA A 292 1.85 -25.51 9.94
CA ALA A 292 2.17 -24.41 10.85
C ALA A 292 1.20 -23.25 10.61
N LEU A 293 0.69 -22.63 11.68
CA LEU A 293 -0.28 -21.54 11.59
C LEU A 293 0.39 -20.21 11.96
N PHE A 294 0.43 -19.27 11.03
CA PHE A 294 0.98 -17.94 11.24
C PHE A 294 -0.14 -16.91 11.41
N GLY A 295 -0.24 -16.32 12.61
CA GLY A 295 -1.15 -15.23 12.94
C GLY A 295 -0.39 -13.91 13.12
N GLN A 296 -0.92 -12.84 12.54
CA GLN A 296 -0.40 -11.48 12.73
C GLN A 296 -1.54 -10.53 13.09
N SER A 297 -1.35 -9.67 14.09
CA SER A 297 -2.36 -8.73 14.56
C SER A 297 -3.66 -9.48 14.93
N GLN A 298 -4.82 -9.11 14.36
CA GLN A 298 -6.10 -9.83 14.54
C GLN A 298 -5.98 -11.35 14.28
N GLY A 299 -5.12 -11.76 13.34
CA GLY A 299 -4.94 -13.15 12.97
C GLY A 299 -4.42 -14.00 14.13
N CYS A 300 -3.86 -13.40 15.17
CA CYS A 300 -3.46 -14.13 16.36
C CYS A 300 -4.66 -14.69 17.13
N ALA A 301 -5.72 -13.90 17.32
CA ALA A 301 -6.92 -14.35 18.00
C ALA A 301 -7.62 -15.47 17.21
N PHE A 302 -7.73 -15.30 15.89
CA PHE A 302 -8.31 -16.33 15.01
C PHE A 302 -7.47 -17.60 14.99
N SER A 303 -6.13 -17.48 15.01
CA SER A 303 -5.23 -18.64 15.07
C SER A 303 -5.39 -19.42 16.36
N ILE A 304 -5.50 -18.73 17.50
CA ILE A 304 -5.75 -19.35 18.81
C ILE A 304 -7.05 -20.15 18.78
N ARG A 305 -8.14 -19.53 18.31
CA ARG A 305 -9.44 -20.21 18.24
C ARG A 305 -9.40 -21.39 17.29
N TYR A 306 -8.88 -21.20 16.08
CA TYR A 306 -8.77 -22.26 15.09
C TYR A 306 -7.98 -23.46 15.62
N ALA A 307 -6.85 -23.21 16.30
CA ALA A 307 -6.02 -24.27 16.88
C ALA A 307 -6.68 -24.98 18.07
N ALA A 308 -7.48 -24.28 18.88
CA ALA A 308 -8.25 -24.89 19.97
C ALA A 308 -9.37 -25.81 19.42
N GLU A 309 -10.02 -25.39 18.34
CA GLU A 309 -11.09 -26.16 17.68
C GLU A 309 -10.56 -27.29 16.78
N ASN A 310 -9.32 -27.18 16.28
CA ASN A 310 -8.71 -28.12 15.34
C ASN A 310 -7.30 -28.57 15.79
N PRO A 311 -7.15 -29.17 16.98
CA PRO A 311 -5.84 -29.45 17.58
C PRO A 311 -4.96 -30.39 16.75
N ASP A 312 -5.57 -31.29 15.96
CA ASP A 312 -4.83 -32.25 15.13
C ASP A 312 -4.31 -31.63 13.82
N ARG A 313 -4.86 -30.49 13.39
CA ARG A 313 -4.48 -29.80 12.14
C ARG A 313 -3.30 -28.85 12.33
N VAL A 314 -3.13 -28.29 13.52
CA VAL A 314 -2.11 -27.27 13.78
C VAL A 314 -0.87 -27.90 14.42
N SER A 315 0.24 -27.86 13.69
CA SER A 315 1.53 -28.38 14.14
C SER A 315 2.22 -27.52 15.18
N CYS A 316 2.21 -26.21 14.93
CA CYS A 316 2.73 -25.15 15.76
C CYS A 316 2.09 -23.83 15.33
N MET A 317 2.16 -22.82 16.19
CA MET A 317 1.70 -21.48 15.88
C MET A 317 2.84 -20.46 15.99
N VAL A 318 2.86 -19.48 15.10
CA VAL A 318 3.67 -18.27 15.25
C VAL A 318 2.74 -17.08 15.29
N LEU A 319 2.79 -16.27 16.34
CA LEU A 319 1.91 -15.14 16.60
C LEU A 319 2.73 -13.85 16.69
N LEU A 320 2.41 -12.85 15.86
CA LEU A 320 3.14 -11.58 15.79
C LEU A 320 2.23 -10.38 16.09
N GLY A 321 2.61 -9.58 17.10
CA GLY A 321 1.96 -8.30 17.43
C GLY A 321 0.47 -8.45 17.76
N GLY A 322 0.07 -9.60 18.33
CA GLY A 322 -1.33 -9.99 18.50
C GLY A 322 -1.95 -9.67 19.85
N TYR A 323 -3.17 -10.15 20.03
CA TYR A 323 -3.90 -10.12 21.30
C TYR A 323 -4.81 -11.34 21.42
N ALA A 324 -5.08 -11.77 22.66
CA ALA A 324 -6.14 -12.75 22.96
C ALA A 324 -7.52 -12.08 23.13
N ARG A 325 -7.55 -10.76 23.38
CA ARG A 325 -8.78 -10.00 23.62
C ARG A 325 -8.72 -8.59 23.01
N GLY A 326 -9.81 -8.22 22.35
CA GLY A 326 -9.98 -6.96 21.66
C GLY A 326 -10.02 -5.76 22.61
N ALA A 327 -9.88 -4.56 22.04
CA ALA A 327 -9.79 -3.30 22.80
C ALA A 327 -10.93 -3.11 23.82
N LEU A 328 -12.18 -3.44 23.45
CA LEU A 328 -13.36 -3.28 24.32
C LEU A 328 -13.48 -4.39 25.38
N ARG A 329 -12.64 -5.43 25.30
CA ARG A 329 -12.57 -6.53 26.29
C ARG A 329 -11.42 -6.36 27.28
N ARG A 330 -10.64 -5.28 27.17
CA ARG A 330 -9.50 -5.01 28.07
C ARG A 330 -9.90 -4.32 29.38
N GLY A 331 -11.09 -3.70 29.42
CA GLY A 331 -11.65 -3.07 30.63
C GLY A 331 -11.09 -1.68 30.97
N ALA A 332 -10.42 -1.00 30.04
CA ALA A 332 -9.93 0.37 30.26
C ALA A 332 -11.03 1.42 29.96
N PRO A 333 -11.20 2.46 30.80
CA PRO A 333 -12.37 3.35 30.75
C PRO A 333 -12.51 4.20 29.48
N ASP A 334 -11.40 4.51 28.81
CA ASP A 334 -11.32 5.38 27.64
C ASP A 334 -11.43 4.63 26.30
N GLN A 335 -11.31 3.30 26.32
CA GLN A 335 -11.25 2.48 25.11
C GLN A 335 -12.52 2.56 24.27
N GLU A 336 -13.70 2.67 24.88
CA GLU A 336 -14.96 2.76 24.15
C GLU A 336 -15.08 4.06 23.36
N ALA A 337 -14.71 5.19 23.97
CA ALA A 337 -14.70 6.49 23.31
C ALA A 337 -13.65 6.55 22.20
N LEU A 338 -12.42 6.10 22.47
CA LEU A 338 -11.34 6.04 21.49
C LEU A 338 -11.69 5.12 20.31
N HIS A 339 -12.26 3.94 20.59
CA HIS A 339 -12.70 3.01 19.55
C HIS A 339 -13.80 3.62 18.70
N THR A 340 -14.79 4.27 19.31
CA THR A 340 -15.88 4.94 18.57
C THR A 340 -15.35 6.05 17.66
N ALA A 341 -14.45 6.90 18.15
CA ALA A 341 -13.81 7.93 17.35
C ALA A 341 -13.00 7.33 16.19
N THR A 342 -12.16 6.33 16.47
CA THR A 342 -11.36 5.62 15.47
C THR A 342 -12.24 4.97 14.40
N ASN A 343 -13.32 4.30 14.80
CA ASN A 343 -14.23 3.63 13.88
C ASN A 343 -14.99 4.62 12.98
N THR A 344 -15.25 5.83 13.49
CA THR A 344 -15.86 6.91 12.72
C THR A 344 -14.88 7.47 11.69
N LEU A 345 -13.61 7.68 12.08
CA LEU A 345 -12.54 8.07 11.15
C LEU A 345 -12.33 7.04 10.04
N ILE A 346 -12.40 5.74 10.36
CA ILE A 346 -12.37 4.68 9.33
C ILE A 346 -13.57 4.83 8.39
N ARG A 347 -14.79 4.90 8.92
CA ARG A 347 -16.00 4.91 8.07
C ARG A 347 -16.05 6.12 7.14
N GLU A 348 -15.71 7.30 7.65
CA GLU A 348 -15.88 8.57 6.93
C GLU A 348 -14.61 9.02 6.21
N GLY A 349 -13.43 8.72 6.76
CA GLY A 349 -12.15 9.24 6.30
C GLY A 349 -11.35 8.28 5.41
N TRP A 350 -11.56 6.97 5.52
CA TRP A 350 -10.73 5.96 4.84
C TRP A 350 -10.76 6.06 3.32
N GLY A 351 -11.94 6.31 2.75
CA GLY A 351 -12.13 6.49 1.31
C GLY A 351 -11.82 7.91 0.80
N SER A 352 -11.44 8.82 1.70
CA SER A 352 -11.17 10.22 1.37
C SER A 352 -9.96 10.38 0.46
N PRO A 353 -9.98 11.33 -0.50
CA PRO A 353 -8.77 11.69 -1.24
C PRO A 353 -7.69 12.34 -0.34
N ASN A 354 -8.08 12.85 0.84
CA ASN A 354 -7.11 13.34 1.82
C ASN A 354 -6.48 12.14 2.56
N ALA A 355 -5.20 11.88 2.29
CA ALA A 355 -4.45 10.78 2.91
C ALA A 355 -4.31 10.93 4.43
N ALA A 356 -4.43 12.14 5.00
CA ALA A 356 -4.26 12.36 6.45
C ALA A 356 -5.17 11.47 7.31
N TYR A 357 -6.38 11.16 6.84
CA TYR A 357 -7.30 10.27 7.55
C TYR A 357 -6.77 8.83 7.67
N ARG A 358 -6.07 8.34 6.63
CA ARG A 358 -5.41 7.02 6.65
C ARG A 358 -4.06 7.07 7.35
N HIS A 359 -3.37 8.20 7.25
CA HIS A 359 -2.03 8.39 7.79
C HIS A 359 -1.98 8.24 9.31
N ILE A 360 -3.05 8.58 10.02
CA ILE A 360 -3.18 8.32 11.48
C ILE A 360 -3.01 6.82 11.79
N PHE A 361 -3.59 5.95 10.96
CA PHE A 361 -3.44 4.49 11.11
C PHE A 361 -2.04 4.05 10.74
N THR A 362 -1.48 4.61 9.68
CA THR A 362 -0.12 4.35 9.21
C THR A 362 0.92 4.65 10.28
N GLU A 363 0.84 5.81 10.94
CA GLU A 363 1.72 6.19 12.05
C GLU A 363 1.57 5.28 13.28
N SER A 364 0.38 4.68 13.48
CA SER A 364 0.19 3.69 14.55
C SER A 364 0.72 2.30 14.18
N MET A 365 0.84 1.97 12.89
CA MET A 365 1.18 0.62 12.42
C MET A 365 2.65 0.47 12.03
N ILE A 366 3.21 1.46 11.34
CA ILE A 366 4.58 1.45 10.79
C ILE A 366 5.30 2.78 11.06
N PRO A 367 5.37 3.25 12.32
CA PRO A 367 6.07 4.49 12.67
C PRO A 367 7.53 4.53 12.21
N ASP A 368 8.19 3.37 12.18
CA ASP A 368 9.62 3.24 11.84
C ASP A 368 9.87 3.12 10.33
N ALA A 369 8.81 3.13 9.50
CA ALA A 369 8.93 3.09 8.04
C ALA A 369 9.33 4.45 7.44
N THR A 370 9.93 4.42 6.25
CA THR A 370 10.25 5.64 5.50
C THR A 370 8.98 6.36 5.02
N PRO A 371 9.03 7.67 4.72
CA PRO A 371 7.87 8.40 4.18
C PRO A 371 7.28 7.75 2.91
N GLY A 372 8.11 7.23 2.01
CA GLY A 372 7.67 6.52 0.81
C GLY A 372 6.93 5.21 1.11
N GLN A 373 7.45 4.42 2.05
CA GLN A 373 6.77 3.21 2.53
C GLN A 373 5.42 3.52 3.18
N LYS A 374 5.34 4.60 3.96
CA LYS A 374 4.10 5.08 4.60
C LYS A 374 3.05 5.49 3.56
N ALA A 375 3.44 6.21 2.51
CA ALA A 375 2.53 6.59 1.43
C ALA A 375 1.96 5.35 0.67
N LEU A 376 2.79 4.34 0.42
CA LEU A 376 2.33 3.08 -0.20
C LEU A 376 1.40 2.29 0.74
N TRP A 377 1.62 2.36 2.04
CA TRP A 377 0.71 1.77 3.02
C TRP A 377 -0.64 2.51 3.11
N ASP A 378 -0.63 3.84 3.00
CA ASP A 378 -1.86 4.64 2.88
C ASP A 378 -2.69 4.23 1.66
N GLU A 379 -2.04 3.93 0.54
CA GLU A 379 -2.72 3.48 -0.68
C GLU A 379 -3.22 2.04 -0.56
N ARG A 380 -2.41 1.13 0.00
CA ARG A 380 -2.82 -0.26 0.33
C ARG A 380 -4.14 -0.30 1.08
N GLN A 381 -4.24 0.51 2.13
CA GLN A 381 -5.44 0.63 2.94
C GLN A 381 -6.68 0.93 2.08
N ARG A 382 -6.56 1.80 1.07
CA ARG A 382 -7.66 2.21 0.19
C ARG A 382 -8.06 1.14 -0.84
N VAL A 383 -7.09 0.40 -1.39
CA VAL A 383 -7.35 -0.56 -2.49
C VAL A 383 -7.82 -1.93 -2.00
N SER A 384 -7.55 -2.28 -0.75
CA SER A 384 -7.80 -3.62 -0.24
C SER A 384 -9.19 -3.83 0.37
N THR A 385 -9.96 -2.79 0.70
CA THR A 385 -11.33 -2.93 1.22
C THR A 385 -12.13 -1.62 1.13
N THR A 386 -13.44 -1.67 1.38
CA THR A 386 -14.28 -0.46 1.53
C THR A 386 -14.16 0.14 2.94
N PRO A 387 -14.42 1.45 3.11
CA PRO A 387 -14.50 2.07 4.43
C PRO A 387 -15.52 1.40 5.37
N ALA A 388 -16.66 0.96 4.81
CA ALA A 388 -17.70 0.28 5.56
C ALA A 388 -17.21 -1.08 6.10
N ASN A 389 -16.53 -1.88 5.27
CA ASN A 389 -15.96 -3.15 5.68
C ASN A 389 -14.82 -2.98 6.67
N ALA A 390 -13.91 -2.03 6.43
CA ALA A 390 -12.84 -1.70 7.39
C ALA A 390 -13.42 -1.36 8.79
N ALA A 391 -14.51 -0.59 8.85
CA ALA A 391 -15.17 -0.24 10.11
C ALA A 391 -15.87 -1.46 10.76
N ARG A 392 -16.50 -2.34 9.97
CA ARG A 392 -17.10 -3.60 10.46
C ARG A 392 -16.03 -4.53 11.04
N ILE A 393 -14.91 -4.69 10.35
CA ILE A 393 -13.75 -5.49 10.80
C ILE A 393 -13.16 -4.90 12.08
N ASN A 394 -12.99 -3.58 12.16
CA ASN A 394 -12.57 -2.93 13.39
C ASN A 394 -13.49 -3.22 14.56
N GLN A 395 -14.80 -3.09 14.33
CA GLN A 395 -15.82 -3.30 15.34
C GLN A 395 -15.81 -4.74 15.87
N MET A 396 -15.72 -5.73 14.96
CA MET A 396 -15.60 -7.13 15.35
C MET A 396 -14.32 -7.36 16.16
N ASN A 397 -13.17 -6.85 15.70
CA ASN A 397 -11.88 -7.05 16.36
C ASN A 397 -11.85 -6.54 17.79
N ALA A 398 -12.54 -5.43 18.04
CA ALA A 398 -12.57 -4.82 19.35
C ALA A 398 -13.36 -5.67 20.38
N GLN A 399 -14.22 -6.58 19.92
CA GLN A 399 -15.10 -7.40 20.75
C GLN A 399 -14.61 -8.85 20.97
N VAL A 400 -13.64 -9.32 20.18
CA VAL A 400 -13.07 -10.67 20.26
C VAL A 400 -12.52 -10.96 21.65
N ASP A 401 -12.74 -12.16 22.18
CA ASP A 401 -12.08 -12.66 23.38
C ASP A 401 -11.90 -14.18 23.32
N VAL A 402 -10.68 -14.60 23.00
CA VAL A 402 -10.28 -16.01 22.91
C VAL A 402 -9.47 -16.44 24.14
N SER A 403 -9.49 -15.68 25.23
CA SER A 403 -8.67 -15.96 26.42
C SER A 403 -8.93 -17.33 27.02
N ALA A 404 -10.19 -17.78 27.03
CA ALA A 404 -10.58 -19.11 27.52
C ALA A 404 -10.17 -20.25 26.57
N LEU A 405 -10.09 -19.96 25.26
CA LEU A 405 -9.65 -20.93 24.24
C LEU A 405 -8.13 -21.08 24.21
N ALA A 406 -7.38 -20.00 24.49
CA ALA A 406 -5.92 -20.03 24.54
C ALA A 406 -5.37 -21.11 25.47
N ALA A 407 -6.03 -21.33 26.62
CA ALA A 407 -5.64 -22.37 27.58
C ALA A 407 -5.81 -23.82 27.04
N GLN A 408 -6.58 -24.00 25.97
CA GLN A 408 -6.88 -25.30 25.36
C GLN A 408 -5.94 -25.63 24.20
N VAL A 409 -5.12 -24.67 23.75
CA VAL A 409 -4.21 -24.87 22.62
C VAL A 409 -3.06 -25.79 23.00
N ALA A 410 -3.00 -26.96 22.38
CA ALA A 410 -1.95 -27.96 22.61
C ALA A 410 -0.68 -27.73 21.78
N ALA A 411 -0.78 -26.95 20.70
CA ALA A 411 0.29 -26.69 19.75
C ALA A 411 1.40 -25.81 20.37
N PRO A 412 2.69 -26.16 20.20
CA PRO A 412 3.79 -25.25 20.53
C PRO A 412 3.59 -23.90 19.86
N THR A 413 3.80 -22.80 20.58
CA THR A 413 3.53 -21.46 20.08
C THR A 413 4.71 -20.51 20.29
N LEU A 414 5.14 -19.82 19.23
CA LEU A 414 6.03 -18.67 19.33
C LEU A 414 5.20 -17.39 19.35
N VAL A 415 5.35 -16.57 20.38
CA VAL A 415 4.72 -15.25 20.49
C VAL A 415 5.80 -14.17 20.40
N CYS A 416 5.72 -13.35 19.36
CA CYS A 416 6.62 -12.22 19.12
C CYS A 416 5.86 -10.91 19.23
N HIS A 417 6.44 -9.91 19.92
CA HIS A 417 5.80 -8.61 20.10
C HIS A 417 6.83 -7.48 20.18
N ALA A 418 6.61 -6.38 19.47
CA ALA A 418 7.50 -5.22 19.52
C ALA A 418 7.37 -4.46 20.85
N GLU A 419 8.50 -4.02 21.42
CA GLU A 419 8.53 -3.36 22.73
C GLU A 419 7.72 -2.06 22.77
N GLY A 420 7.77 -1.30 21.67
CA GLY A 420 7.07 -0.02 21.52
C GLY A 420 5.83 -0.08 20.63
N ASP A 421 5.22 -1.25 20.41
CA ASP A 421 4.05 -1.41 19.52
C ASP A 421 2.96 -0.38 19.86
N ARG A 422 2.74 0.57 18.93
CA ARG A 422 1.81 1.69 19.09
C ARG A 422 0.35 1.32 18.84
N ARG A 423 0.09 0.13 18.28
CA ARG A 423 -1.25 -0.33 17.96
C ARG A 423 -1.80 -1.28 19.02
N ILE A 424 -1.01 -2.27 19.41
CA ILE A 424 -1.37 -3.27 20.40
C ILE A 424 -0.32 -3.27 21.53
N PRO A 425 -0.70 -2.89 22.77
CA PRO A 425 0.26 -2.81 23.87
C PRO A 425 1.00 -4.13 24.12
N LEU A 426 2.28 -4.04 24.47
CA LEU A 426 3.15 -5.19 24.79
C LEU A 426 2.54 -6.11 25.86
N GLU A 427 1.79 -5.55 26.80
CA GLU A 427 1.10 -6.29 27.86
C GLU A 427 0.12 -7.33 27.31
N GLU A 428 -0.50 -7.06 26.15
CA GLU A 428 -1.41 -8.02 25.53
C GLU A 428 -0.66 -9.17 24.87
N GLY A 429 0.54 -8.93 24.31
CA GLY A 429 1.45 -9.99 23.87
C GLY A 429 1.92 -10.89 25.03
N ARG A 430 2.33 -10.28 26.15
CA ARG A 430 2.72 -11.01 27.37
C ARG A 430 1.55 -11.81 27.95
N ARG A 431 0.35 -11.23 28.01
CA ARG A 431 -0.86 -11.90 28.48
C ARG A 431 -1.22 -13.08 27.58
N MET A 432 -1.17 -12.90 26.26
CA MET A 432 -1.42 -13.96 25.29
C MET A 432 -0.44 -15.14 25.49
N ALA A 433 0.86 -14.85 25.63
CA ALA A 433 1.85 -15.89 25.93
C ALA A 433 1.56 -16.61 27.25
N ALA A 434 1.21 -15.89 28.32
CA ALA A 434 0.91 -16.48 29.63
C ALA A 434 -0.33 -17.40 29.62
N LEU A 435 -1.28 -17.16 28.72
CA LEU A 435 -2.48 -17.99 28.56
C LEU A 435 -2.21 -19.28 27.76
N LEU A 436 -1.20 -19.27 26.89
CA LEU A 436 -0.85 -20.37 26.00
C LEU A 436 0.08 -21.37 26.72
N PRO A 437 -0.32 -22.64 26.94
CA PRO A 437 0.41 -23.57 27.81
C PRO A 437 1.84 -23.91 27.36
N LYS A 438 2.11 -23.83 26.05
CA LYS A 438 3.41 -24.19 25.44
C LYS A 438 3.96 -23.04 24.60
N SER A 439 4.04 -21.85 25.20
CA SER A 439 4.50 -20.65 24.50
C SER A 439 5.96 -20.31 24.79
N GLU A 440 6.66 -19.82 23.75
CA GLU A 440 7.90 -19.05 23.86
C GLU A 440 7.55 -17.58 23.61
N PHE A 441 7.93 -16.65 24.50
CA PHE A 441 7.70 -15.22 24.31
C PHE A 441 8.99 -14.49 23.95
N VAL A 442 8.95 -13.72 22.88
CA VAL A 442 10.09 -12.95 22.36
C VAL A 442 9.69 -11.49 22.19
N THR A 443 10.41 -10.59 22.85
CA THR A 443 10.31 -9.17 22.57
C THR A 443 11.17 -8.81 21.36
N LEU A 444 10.65 -7.92 20.52
CA LEU A 444 11.34 -7.37 19.35
C LEU A 444 11.62 -5.88 19.58
N PRO A 445 12.79 -5.35 19.18
CA PRO A 445 13.05 -3.92 19.29
C PRO A 445 12.11 -3.10 18.38
N GLY A 446 12.02 -1.79 18.61
CA GLY A 446 11.26 -0.86 17.75
C GLY A 446 9.80 -0.65 18.17
N SER A 447 9.10 0.18 17.40
CA SER A 447 7.73 0.64 17.71
C SER A 447 6.68 0.17 16.71
N SER A 448 7.10 -0.51 15.64
CA SER A 448 6.21 -0.89 14.56
C SER A 448 5.41 -2.17 14.85
N HIS A 449 4.11 -2.07 14.66
CA HIS A 449 3.16 -3.17 14.74
C HIS A 449 3.30 -4.13 13.55
N ILE A 450 3.60 -3.57 12.37
CA ILE A 450 3.98 -4.32 11.18
C ILE A 450 5.47 -4.16 11.01
N LEU A 451 6.22 -5.26 11.00
CA LEU A 451 7.68 -5.20 10.91
C LEU A 451 8.12 -4.67 9.54
N VAL A 452 9.07 -3.75 9.55
CA VAL A 452 9.60 -3.10 8.34
C VAL A 452 10.93 -3.75 7.96
N ASP A 453 11.07 -4.13 6.69
CA ASP A 453 12.31 -4.73 6.17
C ASP A 453 13.53 -3.84 6.42
N GLY A 454 14.68 -4.47 6.68
CA GLY A 454 15.92 -3.78 7.05
C GLY A 454 16.02 -3.32 8.51
N THR A 455 14.97 -3.48 9.33
CA THR A 455 15.04 -3.23 10.78
C THR A 455 15.54 -4.45 11.56
N GLU A 456 16.16 -4.23 12.72
CA GLU A 456 16.60 -5.32 13.61
C GLU A 456 15.45 -6.25 14.03
N ALA A 457 14.28 -5.66 14.31
CA ALA A 457 13.07 -6.39 14.67
C ALA A 457 12.63 -7.37 13.58
N TYR A 458 12.73 -6.93 12.33
CA TYR A 458 12.37 -7.71 11.15
C TYR A 458 13.32 -8.90 10.96
N GLU A 459 14.63 -8.68 11.04
CA GLU A 459 15.61 -9.77 10.94
C GLU A 459 15.45 -10.79 12.08
N MET A 460 15.34 -10.29 13.32
CA MET A 460 15.16 -11.12 14.50
C MET A 460 13.89 -11.97 14.42
N PHE A 461 12.77 -11.40 13.97
CA PHE A 461 11.53 -12.15 13.78
C PHE A 461 11.67 -13.24 12.72
N ASN A 462 12.25 -12.93 11.56
CA ASN A 462 12.39 -13.91 10.48
C ASN A 462 13.28 -15.09 10.87
N ASP A 463 14.37 -14.86 11.60
CA ASP A 463 15.22 -15.92 12.13
C ASP A 463 14.46 -16.80 13.14
N ARG A 464 13.76 -16.18 14.10
CA ARG A 464 12.96 -16.91 15.09
C ARG A 464 11.83 -17.70 14.44
N PHE A 465 11.15 -17.11 13.45
CA PHE A 465 10.10 -17.75 12.67
C PHE A 465 10.64 -19.02 12.01
N ARG A 466 11.71 -18.91 11.23
CA ARG A 466 12.32 -20.03 10.50
C ARG A 466 12.73 -21.14 11.45
N ASP A 467 13.47 -20.79 12.51
CA ASP A 467 13.99 -21.78 13.46
C ASP A 467 12.86 -22.48 14.24
N PHE A 468 11.79 -21.76 14.57
CA PHE A 468 10.64 -22.33 15.26
C PHE A 468 9.83 -23.27 14.36
N VAL A 469 9.53 -22.85 13.13
CA VAL A 469 8.79 -23.67 12.16
C VAL A 469 9.60 -24.92 11.81
N ALA A 470 10.92 -24.80 11.59
CA ALA A 470 11.78 -25.96 11.33
C ALA A 470 11.81 -26.99 12.47
N ARG A 471 11.62 -26.56 13.73
CA ARG A 471 11.57 -27.46 14.90
C ARG A 471 10.25 -28.22 15.04
N HIS A 472 9.15 -27.69 14.51
CA HIS A 472 7.81 -28.16 14.88
C HIS A 472 6.86 -28.47 13.72
N ALA A 473 7.13 -27.95 12.51
CA ALA A 473 6.36 -28.26 11.32
C ALA A 473 6.67 -29.70 10.83
N PRO A 474 5.66 -30.38 10.27
CA PRO A 474 5.79 -31.77 9.82
C PRO A 474 6.61 -31.96 8.55
#